data_AF-A0A3P7NTS2-F1
#
_entry.id   AF-A0A3P7NTS2-F1
#
_cell.length_a   1.000
_cell.length_b   1.000
_cell.length_c   1.000
_cell.angle_alpha   90.00
_cell.angle_beta   90.00
_cell.angle_gamma   90.00
#
_symmetry.space_group_name_H-M   'P 1'
#
loop_
_entity.id
_entity.type
_entity.pdbx_description
1 polymer ?
#
loop_
_entity_poly.entity_id
_entity_poly.type
_entity_poly.pdbx_seq_one_letter_code
_entity_poly.pdbx_strand_id
1 'polypeptide(L)'
;MCIGFAAALIGQLMAFLMIPAGAPIENTSEIAFIQPTVYVAMTTALLLGIVDSVWNTQISALIGRIYPDASNNTAAAFALFKFVQVGVLFLDVSVASAIAFFYSSHLLLHWQVLILAATATVGAFCFIGIERRTRRTPVT
;
A
#
# COMPACT_ATOMS: atom_id res chain seq x y z
N MET A 1 1.54 -1.33 13.29
CA MET A 1 1.75 -0.33 12.23
C MET A 1 3.23 -0.14 11.86
N CYS A 2 4.12 0.14 12.82
CA CYS A 2 5.54 0.42 12.53
C CYS A 2 6.25 -0.70 11.76
N ILE A 3 5.96 -1.97 12.08
CA ILE A 3 6.52 -3.13 11.36
C ILE A 3 6.08 -3.14 9.90
N GLY A 4 4.78 -2.94 9.63
CA GLY A 4 4.25 -2.90 8.26
C GLY A 4 4.77 -1.69 7.47
N PHE A 5 4.94 -0.54 8.12
CA PHE A 5 5.52 0.65 7.47
C PHE A 5 7.03 0.50 7.18
N ALA A 6 7.80 -0.08 8.11
CA ALA A 6 9.21 -0.38 7.88
C ALA A 6 9.39 -1.41 6.75
N ALA A 7 8.58 -2.48 6.75
CA ALA A 7 8.57 -3.46 5.67
C ALA A 7 8.15 -2.83 4.32
N ALA A 8 7.22 -1.87 4.33
CA ALA A 8 6.82 -1.13 3.12
C ALA A 8 7.98 -0.34 2.54
N LEU A 9 8.70 0.42 3.38
CA LEU A 9 9.88 1.19 2.93
C LEU A 9 11.00 0.28 2.40
N ILE A 10 11.28 -0.83 3.09
CA ILE A 10 12.32 -1.79 2.67
C ILE A 10 11.91 -2.49 1.35
N GLY A 11 10.65 -2.92 1.23
CA GLY A 11 10.14 -3.56 0.02
C GLY A 11 10.14 -2.62 -1.18
N GLN A 12 9.74 -1.35 -0.98
CA GLN A 12 9.76 -0.33 -2.03
C GLN A 12 11.18 -0.01 -2.51
N LEU A 13 12.14 0.04 -1.58
CA LEU A 13 13.55 0.30 -1.87
C LEU A 13 14.20 -0.89 -2.62
N MET A 14 13.87 -2.13 -2.23
CA MET A 14 14.29 -3.33 -2.96
C MET A 14 13.73 -3.37 -4.38
N ALA A 15 12.44 -3.03 -4.56
CA ALA A 15 11.82 -2.94 -5.87
C ALA A 15 12.49 -1.84 -6.74
N PHE A 16 12.84 -0.70 -6.14
CA PHE A 16 13.56 0.37 -6.81
C PHE A 16 14.98 -0.02 -7.22
N LEU A 17 15.71 -0.76 -6.40
CA LEU A 17 17.08 -1.20 -6.72
C LEU A 17 17.11 -2.31 -7.79
N MET A 18 16.06 -3.14 -7.86
CA MET A 18 16.02 -4.29 -8.76
C MET A 18 15.49 -3.94 -10.15
N ILE A 19 14.57 -2.98 -10.27
CA ILE A 19 13.85 -2.73 -11.53
C ILE A 19 14.40 -1.46 -12.21
N PRO A 20 14.85 -1.53 -13.48
CA PRO A 20 15.38 -0.37 -14.19
C PRO A 20 14.27 0.63 -14.54
N ALA A 21 14.64 1.92 -14.69
CA ALA A 21 13.71 3.04 -14.87
C ALA A 21 12.76 2.90 -16.08
N GLY A 22 13.26 2.27 -17.15
CA GLY A 22 12.56 2.05 -18.42
C GLY A 22 11.80 0.73 -18.52
N ALA A 23 11.84 -0.13 -17.49
CA ALA A 23 11.16 -1.42 -17.49
C ALA A 23 9.66 -1.38 -17.86
N PRO A 24 8.89 -0.32 -17.51
CA PRO A 24 7.48 -0.26 -17.88
C PRO A 24 7.21 0.14 -19.34
N ILE A 25 8.20 0.72 -20.05
CA ILE A 25 8.01 1.37 -21.35
C ILE A 25 8.62 0.55 -22.48
N GLU A 26 9.79 -0.05 -22.27
CA GLU A 26 10.51 -0.84 -23.27
C GLU A 26 11.25 -2.01 -22.60
N ASN A 27 11.40 -3.14 -23.31
CA ASN A 27 12.20 -4.27 -22.83
C ASN A 27 13.67 -3.85 -22.73
N THR A 28 14.06 -3.38 -21.55
CA THR A 28 15.40 -2.87 -21.28
C THR A 28 16.30 -4.01 -20.82
N SER A 29 17.42 -4.20 -21.52
CA SER A 29 18.52 -5.10 -21.13
C SER A 29 19.57 -4.42 -20.24
N GLU A 30 19.36 -3.15 -19.88
CA GLU A 30 20.20 -2.48 -18.89
C GLU A 30 19.98 -3.08 -17.51
N ILE A 31 21.10 -3.39 -16.87
CA ILE A 31 21.16 -3.71 -15.45
C ILE A 31 20.69 -2.48 -14.65
N ALA A 32 19.74 -2.70 -13.74
CA ALA A 32 19.52 -1.76 -12.64
C ALA A 32 20.77 -1.71 -11.73
N PHE A 33 20.73 -0.89 -10.67
CA PHE A 33 21.83 -0.78 -9.69
C PHE A 33 22.30 -2.15 -9.14
N ILE A 34 21.41 -3.15 -9.09
CA ILE A 34 21.70 -4.55 -8.76
C ILE A 34 21.25 -5.45 -9.92
N GLN A 35 22.03 -6.51 -10.23
CA GLN A 35 21.60 -7.53 -11.18
C GLN A 35 20.31 -8.22 -10.69
N PRO A 36 19.19 -8.13 -11.43
CA PRO A 36 17.95 -8.76 -11.02
C PRO A 36 18.10 -10.28 -11.05
N THR A 37 18.25 -10.89 -9.87
CA THR A 37 18.26 -12.35 -9.70
C THR A 37 16.90 -12.84 -9.22
N VAL A 38 16.55 -14.08 -9.56
CA VAL A 38 15.27 -14.70 -9.16
C VAL A 38 15.08 -14.66 -7.63
N TYR A 39 16.15 -14.88 -6.86
CA TYR A 39 16.10 -14.86 -5.39
C TYR A 39 15.74 -13.48 -4.84
N VAL A 40 16.32 -12.41 -5.39
CA VAL A 40 16.01 -11.03 -4.99
C VAL A 40 14.58 -10.66 -5.38
N ALA A 41 14.12 -11.11 -6.56
CA ALA A 41 12.74 -10.92 -7.00
C ALA A 41 11.74 -11.59 -6.04
N MET A 42 11.98 -12.85 -5.70
CA MET A 42 11.13 -13.62 -4.78
C MET A 42 11.14 -13.02 -3.38
N THR A 43 12.30 -12.58 -2.90
CA THR A 43 12.42 -11.93 -1.59
C THR A 43 11.65 -10.62 -1.58
N THR A 44 11.76 -9.81 -2.63
CA THR A 44 11.01 -8.55 -2.77
C THR A 44 9.50 -8.80 -2.82
N ALA A 45 9.04 -9.78 -3.61
CA ALA A 45 7.63 -10.16 -3.69
C ALA A 45 7.09 -10.68 -2.34
N LEU A 46 7.89 -11.46 -1.62
CA LEU A 46 7.54 -11.94 -0.27
C LEU A 46 7.42 -10.77 0.70
N LEU A 47 8.39 -9.85 0.73
CA LEU A 47 8.34 -8.67 1.59
C LEU A 47 7.12 -7.78 1.28
N LEU A 48 6.83 -7.53 0.00
CA LEU A 48 5.64 -6.78 -0.40
C LEU A 48 4.35 -7.50 0.01
N GLY A 49 4.27 -8.82 -0.15
CA GLY A 49 3.13 -9.62 0.32
C GLY A 49 2.94 -9.56 1.84
N ILE A 50 4.02 -9.53 2.62
CA ILE A 50 3.95 -9.31 4.07
C ILE A 50 3.35 -7.92 4.36
N VAL A 51 3.77 -6.88 3.65
CA VAL A 51 3.23 -5.51 3.82
C VAL A 51 1.73 -5.48 3.59
N ASP A 52 1.26 -6.03 2.48
CA ASP A 52 -0.17 -6.10 2.15
C ASP A 52 -0.97 -6.84 3.22
N SER A 53 -0.47 -7.99 3.71
CA SER A 53 -1.15 -8.77 4.74
C SER A 53 -1.24 -8.02 6.07
N VAL A 54 -0.17 -7.34 6.48
CA VAL A 54 -0.11 -6.58 7.74
C VAL A 54 -1.05 -5.38 7.66
N TRP A 55 -1.02 -4.62 6.56
CA TRP A 55 -1.91 -3.46 6.41
C TRP A 55 -3.39 -3.86 6.37
N ASN A 56 -3.74 -4.89 5.61
CA ASN A 56 -5.10 -5.40 5.56
C ASN A 56 -5.59 -5.85 6.94
N THR A 57 -4.76 -6.56 7.70
CA THR A 57 -5.12 -7.02 9.05
C THR A 57 -5.27 -5.84 10.03
N GLN A 58 -4.34 -4.89 10.00
CA GLN A 58 -4.34 -3.74 10.90
C GLN A 58 -5.54 -2.82 10.66
N ILE A 59 -5.90 -2.56 9.41
CA ILE A 59 -7.06 -1.73 9.06
C ILE A 59 -8.35 -2.47 9.43
N SER A 60 -8.42 -3.78 9.17
CA SER A 60 -9.56 -4.60 9.56
C SER A 60 -9.79 -4.58 11.07
N ALA A 61 -8.74 -4.75 11.86
CA ALA A 61 -8.81 -4.68 13.31
C ALA A 61 -9.23 -3.30 13.81
N LEU A 62 -8.80 -2.22 13.15
CA LEU A 62 -9.20 -0.86 13.49
C LEU A 62 -10.69 -0.62 13.23
N ILE A 63 -11.21 -1.02 12.07
CA ILE A 63 -12.65 -0.90 11.73
C ILE A 63 -13.49 -1.66 12.76
N GLY A 64 -13.09 -2.90 13.09
CA GLY A 64 -13.78 -3.70 14.10
C GLY A 64 -13.78 -3.06 15.50
N ARG A 65 -12.76 -2.27 15.85
CA ARG A 65 -12.71 -1.53 17.12
C ARG A 65 -13.55 -0.24 17.11
N ILE A 66 -13.71 0.40 15.95
CA ILE A 66 -14.51 1.65 15.83
C ILE A 66 -16.01 1.33 15.85
N TYR A 67 -16.41 0.16 15.34
CA TYR A 67 -17.81 -0.28 15.28
C TYR A 67 -18.00 -1.62 16.02
N PRO A 68 -17.94 -1.63 17.38
CA PRO A 68 -18.06 -2.86 18.16
C PRO A 68 -19.50 -3.42 18.23
N ASP A 69 -20.52 -2.57 18.35
CA ASP A 69 -21.89 -3.00 18.70
C ASP A 69 -22.90 -3.02 17.55
N ALA A 70 -22.53 -2.51 16.36
CA ALA A 70 -23.41 -2.48 15.21
C ALA A 70 -22.87 -3.40 14.11
N SER A 71 -23.11 -4.71 14.25
CA SER A 71 -22.68 -5.73 13.28
C SER A 71 -23.05 -5.39 11.82
N ASN A 72 -24.17 -4.70 11.62
CA ASN A 72 -24.62 -4.22 10.32
C ASN A 72 -23.77 -3.05 9.76
N ASN A 73 -23.27 -2.17 10.63
CA ASN A 73 -22.46 -1.02 10.24
C ASN A 73 -20.99 -1.40 10.02
N THR A 74 -20.49 -2.41 10.73
CA THR A 74 -19.12 -2.91 10.57
C THR A 74 -18.93 -3.53 9.18
N ALA A 75 -19.87 -4.37 8.74
CA ALA A 75 -19.84 -4.94 7.38
C ALA A 75 -19.90 -3.84 6.30
N ALA A 76 -20.74 -2.83 6.49
CA ALA A 76 -20.82 -1.67 5.60
C ALA A 76 -19.51 -0.86 5.58
N ALA A 77 -18.87 -0.64 6.75
CA ALA A 77 -17.58 0.04 6.84
C ALA A 77 -16.45 -0.74 6.16
N PHE A 78 -16.44 -2.07 6.26
CA PHE A 78 -15.53 -2.94 5.55
C PHE A 78 -15.75 -2.93 4.03
N ALA A 79 -17.01 -2.93 3.60
CA ALA A 79 -17.39 -2.83 2.20
C ALA A 79 -16.96 -1.46 1.63
N LEU A 80 -17.21 -0.37 2.36
CA LEU A 80 -16.75 0.96 2.01
C LEU A 80 -15.22 1.04 1.96
N PHE A 81 -14.50 0.43 2.90
CA PHE A 81 -13.04 0.40 2.86
C PHE A 81 -12.51 -0.27 1.57
N LYS A 82 -13.07 -1.42 1.19
CA LYS A 82 -12.73 -2.11 -0.06
C LYS A 82 -13.24 -1.37 -1.32
N PHE A 83 -14.26 -0.53 -1.19
CA PHE A 83 -14.85 0.22 -2.29
C PHE A 83 -14.20 1.59 -2.51
N VAL A 84 -13.76 2.29 -1.47
CA VAL A 84 -12.94 3.53 -1.52
C VAL A 84 -11.53 3.25 -2.04
N GLN A 85 -11.17 1.97 -2.07
CA GLN A 85 -10.20 1.53 -3.03
C GLN A 85 -10.63 2.05 -4.45
N VAL A 86 -11.80 1.79 -5.06
CA VAL A 86 -12.12 1.93 -6.52
C VAL A 86 -12.73 3.29 -7.04
N GLY A 87 -12.60 4.49 -6.42
CA GLY A 87 -13.14 5.78 -6.97
C GLY A 87 -12.07 6.81 -7.38
N VAL A 88 -12.32 8.01 -7.92
CA VAL A 88 -11.50 9.24 -7.67
C VAL A 88 -12.41 10.46 -7.69
N LEU A 89 -12.51 11.11 -6.52
CA LEU A 89 -12.40 12.58 -6.31
C LEU A 89 -12.32 12.76 -4.78
N PHE A 90 -11.18 12.66 -4.09
CA PHE A 90 -9.91 13.37 -4.29
C PHE A 90 -8.66 12.60 -3.82
N LEU A 91 -8.76 11.34 -3.40
CA LEU A 91 -7.62 10.54 -2.93
C LEU A 91 -8.08 9.08 -2.80
N ASP A 92 -8.01 8.31 -3.89
CA ASP A 92 -8.60 6.97 -3.93
C ASP A 92 -7.57 5.92 -4.42
N VAL A 93 -7.51 4.78 -3.75
CA VAL A 93 -6.32 3.90 -3.70
C VAL A 93 -6.37 2.67 -4.65
N SER A 94 -7.43 2.43 -5.41
CA SER A 94 -7.65 1.25 -6.30
C SER A 94 -8.15 1.59 -7.68
N VAL A 95 -8.80 2.74 -7.89
CA VAL A 95 -8.67 3.39 -9.20
C VAL A 95 -7.22 3.76 -9.41
N ALA A 96 -6.46 4.11 -8.36
CA ALA A 96 -5.01 4.20 -8.46
C ALA A 96 -4.36 2.92 -8.97
N SER A 97 -4.86 1.71 -8.66
CA SER A 97 -4.32 0.46 -9.22
C SER A 97 -4.71 0.27 -10.70
N ALA A 98 -5.97 0.51 -11.06
CA ALA A 98 -6.41 0.43 -12.46
C ALA A 98 -5.72 1.49 -13.35
N ILE A 99 -5.61 2.72 -12.83
CA ILE A 99 -4.83 3.82 -13.41
C ILE A 99 -3.34 3.49 -13.43
N ALA A 100 -2.77 2.89 -12.37
CA ALA A 100 -1.37 2.48 -12.36
C ALA A 100 -1.09 1.42 -13.44
N PHE A 101 -2.00 0.48 -13.69
CA PHE A 101 -1.90 -0.45 -14.80
C PHE A 101 -2.01 0.25 -16.17
N PHE A 102 -2.90 1.25 -16.30
CA PHE A 102 -3.08 1.99 -17.55
C PHE A 102 -1.92 2.96 -17.86
N TYR A 103 -1.38 3.62 -16.84
CA TYR A 103 -0.22 4.50 -16.94
C TYR A 103 1.11 3.74 -16.88
N SER A 104 1.10 2.44 -16.57
CA SER A 104 2.31 1.61 -16.50
C SER A 104 3.12 1.69 -17.79
N SER A 105 2.46 1.68 -18.95
CA SER A 105 3.13 1.75 -20.26
C SER A 105 3.68 3.13 -20.63
N HIS A 106 3.43 4.18 -19.83
CA HIS A 106 3.78 5.56 -20.18
C HIS A 106 4.58 6.32 -19.09
N LEU A 107 4.67 5.81 -17.86
CA LEU A 107 5.42 6.45 -16.78
C LEU A 107 6.69 5.68 -16.40
N LEU A 108 7.75 6.42 -16.12
CA LEU A 108 8.96 5.87 -15.51
C LEU A 108 8.64 5.28 -14.13
N LEU A 109 9.23 4.12 -13.86
CA LEU A 109 9.09 3.37 -12.61
C LEU A 109 9.35 4.23 -11.35
N HIS A 110 10.26 5.19 -11.45
CA HIS A 110 10.67 6.06 -10.35
C HIS A 110 9.49 6.86 -9.79
N TRP A 111 8.62 7.36 -10.67
CA TRP A 111 7.44 8.12 -10.28
C TRP A 111 6.39 7.24 -9.60
N GLN A 112 6.23 5.99 -10.06
CA GLN A 112 5.30 5.04 -9.45
C GLN A 112 5.71 4.70 -8.02
N VAL A 113 7.01 4.41 -7.80
CA VAL A 113 7.57 4.12 -6.47
C VAL A 113 7.41 5.32 -5.53
N LEU A 114 7.62 6.54 -6.01
CA LEU A 114 7.48 7.77 -5.23
C LEU A 114 6.03 8.01 -4.79
N ILE A 115 5.08 7.86 -5.71
CA ILE A 115 3.64 7.99 -5.42
C ILE A 115 3.23 6.95 -4.37
N LEU A 116 3.72 5.72 -4.49
CA LEU A 116 3.41 4.65 -3.54
C LEU A 116 3.99 4.94 -2.15
N ALA A 117 5.22 5.44 -2.06
CA ALA A 117 5.85 5.85 -0.80
C ALA A 117 5.12 7.03 -0.15
N ALA A 118 4.75 8.06 -0.92
CA ALA A 118 3.99 9.20 -0.41
C ALA A 118 2.63 8.75 0.13
N THR A 119 1.89 7.95 -0.63
CA THR A 119 0.57 7.45 -0.21
C THR A 119 0.67 6.54 1.01
N ALA A 120 1.71 5.71 1.09
CA ALA A 120 2.02 4.87 2.25
C ALA A 120 2.24 5.70 3.53
N THR A 121 2.98 6.82 3.44
CA THR A 121 3.21 7.71 4.59
C THR A 121 1.91 8.35 5.06
N VAL A 122 1.09 8.89 4.14
CA VAL A 122 -0.20 9.51 4.46
C VAL A 122 -1.14 8.49 5.12
N GLY A 123 -1.22 7.27 4.58
CA GLY A 123 -2.00 6.18 5.18
C GLY A 123 -1.55 5.83 6.59
N ALA A 124 -0.22 5.78 6.82
CA ALA A 124 0.34 5.53 8.14
C ALA A 124 -0.02 6.63 9.16
N PHE A 125 0.09 7.91 8.77
CA PHE A 125 -0.30 9.03 9.63
C PHE A 125 -1.80 9.04 9.95
N CYS A 126 -2.64 8.77 8.95
CA CYS A 126 -4.09 8.71 9.12
C CYS A 126 -4.48 7.60 10.12
N PHE A 127 -3.91 6.41 9.97
CA PHE A 127 -4.13 5.29 10.88
C PHE A 127 -3.75 5.64 12.32
N ILE A 128 -2.55 6.19 12.53
CA ILE A 128 -2.07 6.58 13.88
C ILE A 128 -2.99 7.64 14.48
N GLY A 129 -3.47 8.59 13.67
CA GLY A 129 -4.42 9.62 14.09
C GLY A 129 -5.74 9.03 14.59
N ILE A 130 -6.32 8.10 13.83
CA ILE A 130 -7.58 7.43 14.18
C ILE A 130 -7.37 6.53 15.39
N GLU A 131 -6.33 5.70 15.41
CA GLU A 131 -6.02 4.81 16.53
C GLU A 131 -5.88 5.60 17.86
N ARG A 132 -5.20 6.76 17.83
CA ARG A 132 -5.10 7.65 19.00
C ARG A 132 -6.44 8.24 19.42
N ARG A 133 -7.33 8.55 18.46
CA ARG A 133 -8.68 9.04 18.78
C ARG A 133 -9.52 7.94 19.41
N THR A 134 -9.56 6.76 18.81
CA THR A 134 -10.33 5.61 19.32
C THR A 134 -9.83 5.15 20.69
N ARG A 135 -8.52 5.18 20.96
CA ARG A 135 -7.96 4.82 22.29
C ARG A 135 -8.34 5.82 23.40
N ARG A 136 -8.73 7.05 23.06
CA ARG A 136 -9.07 8.09 24.03
C ARG A 136 -10.53 8.08 24.46
N THR A 137 -11.42 7.44 23.70
CA THR A 137 -12.81 7.21 24.09
C THR A 137 -12.89 5.87 24.82
N PRO A 138 -13.01 5.83 26.17
CA PRO A 138 -13.27 4.59 26.87
C PRO A 138 -14.67 4.13 26.47
N VAL A 139 -14.80 2.88 26.06
CA VAL A 139 -16.10 2.24 25.85
C VAL A 139 -16.77 2.15 27.22
N THR A 140 -17.86 2.89 27.42
CA THR A 140 -18.80 2.70 28.55
C THR A 140 -19.82 1.64 28.20
#